data_AF-A0A2N2CZL0-F1
#
_entry.id   AF-A0A2N2CZL0-F1
#
_cell.length_a   1.000
_cell.length_b   1.000
_cell.length_c   1.000
_cell.angle_alpha   90.00
_cell.angle_beta   90.00
_cell.angle_gamma   90.00
#
_symmetry.space_group_name_H-M   'P 1'
#
loop_
_entity.id
_entity.type
_entity.pdbx_description
1 polymer ?
#
loop_
_entity_poly.entity_id
_entity_poly.type
_entity_poly.pdbx_seq_one_letter_code
_entity_poly.pdbx_strand_id
1 'polypeptide(L)'
;MNDNNINKKAVKIVAVALLLLSGCFLFLLFMNEGWIEKIALDNITQTTDFVVDINTLYFGKDSIHIEGVFYKEGEPINHFNNRVLLKEKESKMVYVLPTESFPKEAIVVEEDEMNYRNIMAAAKSWELDFVNKEYEILFLYESNGVQSYQETGYTVTSWGNKNEK
;
A
#
# COMPACT_ATOMS: atom_id res chain seq x y z
N MET A 1 20.48 -10.68 55.84
CA MET A 1 20.32 -11.46 54.60
C MET A 1 20.10 -10.47 53.45
N ASN A 2 21.03 -10.38 52.50
CA ASN A 2 20.78 -10.11 51.08
C ASN A 2 20.27 -8.75 50.51
N ASP A 3 20.24 -7.63 51.22
CA ASP A 3 19.73 -6.35 50.64
C ASP A 3 20.52 -5.86 49.41
N ASN A 4 21.85 -6.03 49.42
CA ASN A 4 22.71 -5.67 48.27
C ASN A 4 22.47 -6.53 47.03
N ASN A 5 22.01 -7.77 47.20
CA ASN A 5 21.69 -8.66 46.07
C ASN A 5 20.29 -8.42 45.52
N ILE A 6 19.34 -8.01 46.37
CA ILE A 6 17.98 -7.63 45.95
C ILE A 6 18.05 -6.35 45.11
N ASN A 7 18.79 -5.34 45.55
CA ASN A 7 18.99 -4.10 44.78
C ASN A 7 19.69 -4.32 43.44
N LYS A 8 20.74 -5.17 43.39
CA LYS A 8 21.41 -5.52 42.12
C LYS A 8 20.50 -6.29 41.15
N LYS A 9 19.63 -7.16 41.67
CA LYS A 9 18.63 -7.88 40.84
C LYS A 9 17.56 -6.92 40.32
N ALA A 10 17.04 -6.03 41.16
CA ALA A 10 16.05 -5.03 40.76
C ALA A 10 16.59 -4.07 39.68
N VAL A 11 17.81 -3.56 39.84
CA VAL A 11 18.46 -2.69 38.84
C VAL A 11 18.66 -3.41 37.51
N LYS A 12 19.06 -4.69 37.52
CA LYS A 12 19.17 -5.48 36.28
C LYS A 12 17.83 -5.70 35.60
N ILE A 13 16.77 -5.98 36.36
CA ILE A 13 15.41 -6.16 35.80
C ILE A 13 14.93 -4.86 35.16
N VAL A 14 15.12 -3.72 35.82
CA VAL A 14 14.75 -2.40 35.28
C VAL A 14 15.55 -2.08 34.02
N ALA A 15 16.86 -2.36 34.00
CA ALA A 15 17.69 -2.13 32.82
C ALA A 15 17.26 -3.01 31.62
N VAL A 16 16.93 -4.27 31.86
CA VAL A 16 16.41 -5.17 30.81
C VAL A 16 15.04 -4.71 30.31
N ALA A 17 14.15 -4.28 31.20
CA ALA A 17 12.84 -3.74 30.82
C ALA A 17 12.97 -2.48 29.95
N LEU A 18 13.90 -1.57 30.29
CA LEU A 18 14.17 -0.37 29.50
C LEU A 18 14.74 -0.70 28.11
N LEU A 19 15.64 -1.68 28.03
CA LEU A 19 16.16 -2.17 26.75
C LEU A 19 15.04 -2.76 25.88
N LEU A 20 14.17 -3.59 26.45
CA LEU A 20 13.03 -4.15 25.73
C LEU A 20 12.05 -3.07 25.26
N LEU A 21 11.75 -2.08 26.09
CA LEU A 21 10.90 -0.95 25.71
C LEU A 21 11.51 -0.12 24.57
N SER A 22 12.82 0.15 24.63
CA SER A 22 13.53 0.87 23.57
C SER A 22 13.57 0.08 22.26
N GLY A 23 13.78 -1.24 22.33
CA GLY A 23 13.73 -2.13 21.17
C GLY A 23 12.32 -2.22 20.57
N CYS A 24 11.29 -2.23 21.42
CA CYS A 24 9.89 -2.22 20.98
C CYS A 24 9.54 -0.88 20.31
N PHE A 25 10.01 0.24 20.83
CA PHE A 25 9.81 1.56 20.23
C PHE A 25 10.52 1.68 18.87
N LEU A 26 11.77 1.20 18.77
CA LEU A 26 12.47 1.13 17.49
C LEU A 26 11.76 0.20 16.50
N PHE A 27 11.28 -0.96 16.95
CA PHE A 27 10.50 -1.90 16.12
C PHE A 27 9.20 -1.26 15.61
N LEU A 28 8.47 -0.53 16.47
CA LEU A 28 7.27 0.22 16.08
C LEU A 28 7.57 1.32 15.04
N LEU A 29 8.73 1.99 15.13
CA LEU A 29 9.16 2.97 14.13
C LEU A 29 9.42 2.32 12.76
N PHE A 30 9.99 1.11 12.73
CA PHE A 30 10.16 0.35 11.47
C PHE A 30 8.83 -0.17 10.90
N MET A 31 7.82 -0.42 11.74
CA MET A 31 6.48 -0.87 11.31
C MET A 31 5.63 0.25 10.69
N ASN A 32 6.03 1.52 10.83
CA ASN A 32 5.22 2.67 10.41
C ASN A 32 5.31 2.95 8.90
N GLU A 33 6.21 2.28 8.19
CA GLU A 33 6.16 2.16 6.73
C GLU A 33 5.41 0.86 6.45
N GLY A 34 4.16 0.96 5.99
CA GLY A 34 3.25 -0.18 5.90
C GLY A 34 3.88 -1.38 5.18
N TRP A 35 3.65 -2.57 5.71
CA TRP A 35 4.19 -3.81 5.15
C TRP A 35 3.49 -4.13 3.82
N ILE A 36 4.28 -4.56 2.84
CA ILE A 36 3.71 -5.12 1.62
C ILE A 36 3.07 -6.48 1.94
N GLU A 37 1.75 -6.55 1.81
CA GLU A 37 0.98 -7.78 1.98
C GLU A 37 0.95 -8.58 0.67
N LYS A 38 0.85 -9.92 0.76
CA LYS A 38 0.69 -10.78 -0.43
C LYS A 38 -0.70 -11.39 -0.44
N ILE A 39 -1.38 -11.29 -1.58
CA ILE A 39 -2.72 -11.84 -1.77
C ILE A 39 -2.79 -12.71 -3.03
N ALA A 40 -3.81 -13.57 -3.11
CA ALA A 40 -4.15 -14.32 -4.31
C ALA A 40 -5.40 -13.70 -4.94
N LEU A 41 -5.40 -13.50 -6.26
CA LEU A 41 -6.53 -12.94 -6.99
C LEU A 41 -7.61 -13.99 -7.36
N ASP A 42 -7.37 -15.28 -7.14
CA ASP A 42 -8.23 -16.37 -7.62
C ASP A 42 -9.70 -16.27 -7.16
N ASN A 43 -9.97 -15.54 -6.08
CA ASN A 43 -11.32 -15.34 -5.53
C ASN A 43 -11.81 -13.88 -5.65
N ILE A 44 -11.08 -13.01 -6.35
CA ILE A 44 -11.43 -11.59 -6.52
C ILE A 44 -11.88 -11.39 -7.96
N THR A 45 -13.01 -10.72 -8.15
CA THR A 45 -13.60 -10.55 -9.50
C THR A 45 -12.93 -9.40 -10.25
N GLN A 46 -12.49 -9.64 -11.48
CA GLN A 46 -12.04 -8.56 -12.37
C GLN A 46 -13.24 -7.73 -12.84
N THR A 47 -13.12 -6.40 -12.83
CA THR A 47 -14.18 -5.47 -13.24
C THR A 47 -13.62 -4.31 -14.08
N THR A 48 -14.52 -3.58 -14.73
CA THR A 48 -14.29 -2.29 -15.41
C THR A 48 -15.23 -1.21 -14.89
N ASP A 49 -15.92 -1.44 -13.77
CA ASP A 49 -16.98 -0.58 -13.25
C ASP A 49 -16.47 0.73 -12.62
N PHE A 50 -15.15 0.92 -12.56
CA PHE A 50 -14.54 2.13 -12.03
C PHE A 50 -13.42 2.61 -12.96
N VAL A 51 -12.96 3.83 -12.72
CA VAL A 51 -11.91 4.48 -13.48
C VAL A 51 -10.75 4.79 -12.55
N VAL A 52 -9.55 4.43 -12.99
CA VAL A 52 -8.29 4.77 -12.33
C VAL A 52 -7.41 5.48 -13.35
N ASP A 53 -6.97 6.68 -13.01
CA ASP A 53 -5.97 7.41 -13.78
C ASP A 53 -4.71 7.60 -12.95
N ILE A 54 -3.56 7.15 -13.46
CA ILE A 54 -2.28 7.25 -12.75
C ILE A 54 -1.55 8.47 -13.26
N ASN A 55 -1.34 9.44 -12.37
CA ASN A 55 -0.71 10.72 -12.70
C ASN A 55 0.79 10.71 -12.40
N THR A 56 1.18 10.03 -11.33
CA THR A 56 2.57 9.91 -10.89
C THR A 56 2.92 8.44 -10.79
N LEU A 57 4.00 8.06 -11.48
CA LEU A 57 4.54 6.71 -11.44
C LEU A 57 6.06 6.78 -11.28
N TYR A 58 6.53 6.44 -10.09
CA TYR A 58 7.95 6.37 -9.78
C TYR A 58 8.30 5.00 -9.20
N PHE A 59 9.22 4.31 -9.87
CA PHE A 59 9.74 3.01 -9.48
C PHE A 59 11.26 3.08 -9.42
N GLY A 60 11.77 3.34 -8.21
CA GLY A 60 13.19 3.53 -7.95
C GLY A 60 13.85 2.36 -7.23
N LYS A 61 15.15 2.49 -7.00
CA LYS A 61 15.95 1.51 -6.26
C LYS A 61 15.45 1.28 -4.85
N ASP A 62 15.04 2.35 -4.19
CA ASP A 62 14.80 2.39 -2.74
C ASP A 62 13.31 2.54 -2.40
N SER A 63 12.52 3.08 -3.33
CA SER A 63 11.09 3.32 -3.13
C SER A 63 10.26 3.17 -4.41
N ILE A 64 9.00 2.84 -4.18
CA ILE A 64 7.90 2.87 -5.12
C ILE A 64 6.98 4.00 -4.71
N HIS A 65 6.49 4.77 -5.68
CA HIS A 65 5.50 5.80 -5.46
C HIS A 65 4.53 5.83 -6.63
N ILE A 66 3.24 5.64 -6.34
CA ILE A 66 2.15 5.68 -7.30
C ILE A 66 1.13 6.68 -6.79
N GLU A 67 0.79 7.67 -7.61
CA GLU A 67 -0.33 8.56 -7.36
C GLU A 67 -1.30 8.55 -8.52
N GLY A 68 -2.58 8.62 -8.20
CA GLY A 68 -3.63 8.64 -9.19
C GLY A 68 -4.92 9.20 -8.67
N VAL A 69 -5.91 9.19 -9.54
CA VAL A 69 -7.29 9.53 -9.24
C VAL A 69 -8.16 8.31 -9.49
N PHE A 70 -9.09 8.06 -8.58
CA PHE A 70 -10.11 7.02 -8.73
C PHE A 70 -11.50 7.64 -8.73
N TYR A 71 -12.36 7.06 -9.54
CA TYR A 71 -13.77 7.41 -9.68
C TYR A 71 -14.61 6.16 -9.93
N LYS A 72 -15.80 6.10 -9.33
CA LYS A 72 -16.82 5.10 -9.63
C LYS A 72 -18.16 5.82 -9.79
N GLU A 73 -18.81 5.61 -10.93
CA GLU A 73 -20.09 6.24 -11.22
C GLU A 73 -21.19 5.73 -10.27
N GLY A 74 -22.02 6.64 -9.76
CA GLY A 74 -23.19 6.31 -8.95
C GLY A 74 -22.92 5.88 -7.50
N GLU A 75 -21.67 5.78 -7.03
CA GLU A 75 -21.35 5.44 -5.64
C GLU A 75 -20.64 6.60 -4.90
N PRO A 76 -21.13 7.01 -3.71
CA PRO A 76 -20.50 8.06 -2.92
C PRO A 76 -19.17 7.61 -2.30
N ILE A 77 -18.22 8.54 -2.27
CA ILE A 77 -16.80 8.31 -1.98
C ILE A 77 -16.47 7.77 -0.60
N ASN A 78 -17.38 7.92 0.36
CA ASN A 78 -17.13 7.75 1.77
C ASN A 78 -17.04 6.28 2.21
N HIS A 79 -17.30 5.32 1.30
CA HIS A 79 -17.40 3.89 1.58
C HIS A 79 -16.26 3.04 1.03
N PHE A 80 -15.19 3.65 0.51
CA PHE A 80 -14.18 2.92 -0.27
C PHE A 80 -12.97 2.49 0.54
N ASN A 81 -12.64 1.19 0.47
CA ASN A 81 -11.35 0.65 0.86
C ASN A 81 -10.61 0.25 -0.42
N ASN A 82 -9.84 1.19 -0.95
CA ASN A 82 -9.15 1.07 -2.22
C ASN A 82 -7.67 0.81 -2.01
N ARG A 83 -7.08 -0.11 -2.77
CA ARG A 83 -5.65 -0.43 -2.66
C ARG A 83 -4.99 -0.57 -4.01
N VAL A 84 -3.76 -0.10 -4.11
CA VAL A 84 -2.91 -0.36 -5.26
C VAL A 84 -2.28 -1.73 -5.10
N LEU A 85 -2.32 -2.55 -6.15
CA LEU A 85 -1.68 -3.85 -6.21
C LEU A 85 -0.58 -3.86 -7.26
N LEU A 86 0.47 -4.65 -7.02
CA LEU A 86 1.46 -5.01 -8.01
C LEU A 86 1.37 -6.50 -8.29
N LYS A 87 1.06 -6.88 -9.52
CA LYS A 87 1.02 -8.27 -9.98
C LYS A 87 2.28 -8.56 -10.77
N GLU A 88 3.10 -9.45 -10.25
CA GLU A 88 4.31 -9.90 -10.93
C GLU A 88 3.94 -10.81 -12.11
N LYS A 89 4.41 -10.51 -13.32
CA LYS A 89 3.92 -11.13 -14.55
C LYS A 89 4.20 -12.64 -14.67
N GLU A 90 5.35 -13.12 -14.19
CA GLU A 90 5.75 -14.52 -14.38
C GLU A 90 5.11 -15.45 -13.33
N SER A 91 5.22 -15.11 -12.05
CA SER A 91 4.69 -15.91 -10.93
C SER A 91 3.23 -15.63 -10.62
N LYS A 92 2.66 -14.55 -11.17
CA LYS A 92 1.32 -14.04 -10.85
C LYS A 92 1.13 -13.70 -9.36
N MET A 93 2.22 -13.58 -8.60
CA MET A 93 2.16 -13.15 -7.20
C MET A 93 1.71 -11.70 -7.13
N VAL A 94 0.76 -11.43 -6.24
CA VAL A 94 0.18 -10.09 -6.09
C VAL A 94 0.53 -9.51 -4.74
N TYR A 95 1.03 -8.28 -4.79
CA TYR A 95 1.52 -7.52 -3.66
C TYR A 95 0.62 -6.32 -3.45
N VAL A 96 0.12 -6.14 -2.23
CA VAL A 96 -0.71 -5.01 -1.84
C VAL A 96 0.21 -3.91 -1.33
N LEU A 97 0.19 -2.76 -1.98
CA LEU A 97 0.94 -1.61 -1.51
C LEU A 97 0.18 -0.90 -0.38
N PRO A 98 0.88 -0.38 0.64
CA PRO A 98 0.32 0.58 1.56
C PRO A 98 -0.26 1.74 0.76
N THR A 99 -1.57 1.91 0.87
CA THR A 99 -2.33 2.84 0.05
C THR A 99 -3.15 3.75 0.94
N GLU A 100 -2.99 5.05 0.74
CA GLU A 100 -3.84 6.08 1.32
C GLU A 100 -4.78 6.62 0.25
N SER A 101 -6.02 6.90 0.64
CA SER A 101 -6.99 7.54 -0.23
C SER A 101 -7.58 8.75 0.47
N PHE A 102 -7.60 9.88 -0.24
CA PHE A 102 -8.09 11.14 0.30
C PHE A 102 -9.09 11.77 -0.67
N PRO A 103 -10.14 12.41 -0.15
CA PRO A 103 -11.11 13.10 -1.00
C PRO A 103 -10.37 14.16 -1.82
N LYS A 104 -10.63 14.19 -3.12
CA LYS A 104 -10.33 15.34 -3.96
C LYS A 104 -11.56 16.24 -3.92
N GLU A 105 -11.38 17.56 -3.86
CA GLU A 105 -12.54 18.46 -3.95
C GLU A 105 -13.39 18.08 -5.15
N ALA A 106 -14.70 17.91 -4.93
CA ALA A 106 -15.64 17.53 -5.97
C ALA A 106 -15.56 18.57 -7.10
N ILE A 107 -15.24 18.11 -8.31
CA ILE A 107 -15.35 18.96 -9.48
C ILE A 107 -16.81 18.85 -9.91
N VAL A 108 -17.59 19.91 -9.70
CA VAL A 108 -18.95 20.00 -10.23
C VAL A 108 -18.84 20.10 -11.75
N VAL A 109 -19.12 19.00 -12.44
CA VAL A 109 -19.27 18.96 -13.90
C VAL A 109 -20.74 18.70 -14.15
N GLU A 110 -21.48 19.75 -14.56
CA GLU A 110 -22.89 19.72 -15.02
C GLU A 110 -23.80 18.66 -14.36
N GLU A 111 -24.49 19.06 -13.28
CA GLU A 111 -25.59 18.34 -12.59
C GLU A 111 -25.28 16.98 -11.94
N ASP A 112 -24.15 16.34 -12.27
CA ASP A 112 -23.68 15.13 -11.59
C ASP A 112 -22.45 15.46 -10.72
N GLU A 113 -22.58 15.34 -9.40
CA GLU A 113 -21.44 15.42 -8.49
C GLU A 113 -20.51 14.20 -8.70
N MET A 114 -19.56 14.35 -9.62
CA MET A 114 -18.49 13.37 -9.78
C MET A 114 -17.52 13.48 -8.61
N ASN A 115 -17.64 12.52 -7.73
CA ASN A 115 -16.82 12.37 -6.56
C ASN A 115 -15.52 11.64 -6.96
N TYR A 116 -14.37 12.34 -6.90
CA TYR A 116 -13.04 11.79 -7.17
C TYR A 116 -12.21 11.59 -5.88
N ARG A 117 -11.44 10.50 -5.80
CA ARG A 117 -10.41 10.34 -4.75
C ARG A 117 -9.03 10.43 -5.36
N ASN A 118 -8.14 11.15 -4.69
CA ASN A 118 -6.73 10.93 -4.92
C ASN A 118 -6.32 9.67 -4.17
N ILE A 119 -5.40 8.93 -4.78
CA ILE A 119 -4.76 7.76 -4.20
C ILE A 119 -3.28 7.98 -4.19
N MET A 120 -2.64 7.59 -3.11
CA MET A 120 -1.20 7.56 -2.97
C MET A 120 -0.81 6.20 -2.42
N ALA A 121 0.05 5.48 -3.13
CA ALA A 121 0.65 4.25 -2.64
C ALA A 121 2.16 4.39 -2.64
N ALA A 122 2.77 4.09 -1.50
CA ALA A 122 4.22 4.19 -1.31
C ALA A 122 4.73 2.99 -0.53
N ALA A 123 5.85 2.42 -0.98
CA ALA A 123 6.50 1.31 -0.30
C ALA A 123 8.01 1.31 -0.57
N LYS A 124 8.78 0.64 0.29
CA LYS A 124 10.18 0.38 0.00
C LYS A 124 10.29 -0.71 -1.05
N SER A 125 11.08 -0.45 -2.08
CA SER A 125 11.24 -1.38 -3.19
C SER A 125 12.02 -2.65 -2.80
N TRP A 126 12.94 -2.59 -1.83
CA TRP A 126 13.70 -3.78 -1.42
C TRP A 126 12.84 -4.92 -0.83
N GLU A 127 11.60 -4.65 -0.41
CA GLU A 127 10.64 -5.66 0.04
C GLU A 127 10.15 -6.56 -1.11
N LEU A 128 10.47 -6.18 -2.35
CA LEU A 128 10.11 -6.87 -3.57
C LEU A 128 11.38 -7.23 -4.33
N ASP A 129 11.38 -8.42 -4.92
CA ASP A 129 12.49 -8.96 -5.71
C ASP A 129 12.48 -8.32 -7.12
N PHE A 130 12.61 -7.00 -7.16
CA PHE A 130 12.35 -6.18 -8.35
C PHE A 130 13.42 -6.26 -9.42
N VAL A 131 14.66 -6.62 -9.06
CA VAL A 131 15.83 -6.36 -9.91
C VAL A 131 15.70 -7.00 -11.30
N ASN A 132 14.87 -8.04 -11.46
CA ASN A 132 14.68 -8.74 -12.74
C ASN A 132 13.22 -9.06 -13.09
N LYS A 133 12.24 -8.36 -12.50
CA LYS A 133 10.82 -8.72 -12.67
C LYS A 133 10.00 -7.56 -13.21
N GLU A 134 8.98 -7.91 -13.99
CA GLU A 134 7.99 -6.97 -14.49
C GLU A 134 6.70 -7.08 -13.68
N TYR A 135 6.14 -5.92 -13.33
CA TYR A 135 4.94 -5.82 -12.54
C TYR A 135 3.88 -5.06 -13.32
N GLU A 136 2.65 -5.53 -13.24
CA GLU A 136 1.45 -4.84 -13.70
C GLU A 136 0.79 -4.17 -12.49
N ILE A 137 0.38 -2.91 -12.65
CA ILE A 137 -0.34 -2.19 -11.62
C ILE A 137 -1.82 -2.52 -11.74
N LEU A 138 -2.39 -3.01 -10.65
CA LEU A 138 -3.83 -3.24 -10.53
C LEU A 138 -4.39 -2.32 -9.45
N PHE A 139 -5.70 -2.18 -9.48
CA PHE A 139 -6.44 -1.45 -8.47
C PHE A 139 -7.49 -2.36 -7.84
N LEU A 140 -7.40 -2.52 -6.53
CA LEU A 140 -8.39 -3.25 -5.74
C LEU A 140 -9.44 -2.28 -5.22
N TYR A 141 -10.70 -2.67 -5.40
CA TYR A 141 -11.88 -2.02 -4.89
C TYR A 141 -12.59 -2.95 -3.91
N GLU A 142 -12.94 -2.45 -2.73
CA GLU A 142 -13.79 -3.16 -1.78
C GLU A 142 -14.97 -2.29 -1.37
N SER A 143 -16.18 -2.84 -1.53
CA SER A 143 -17.43 -2.23 -1.08
C SER A 143 -18.33 -3.30 -0.47
N ASN A 144 -18.84 -3.02 0.73
CA ASN A 144 -19.70 -3.93 1.49
C ASN A 144 -19.12 -5.36 1.64
N GLY A 145 -17.79 -5.47 1.76
CA GLY A 145 -17.07 -6.75 1.90
C GLY A 145 -16.91 -7.55 0.60
N VAL A 146 -17.34 -7.00 -0.53
CA VAL A 146 -17.11 -7.57 -1.86
C VAL A 146 -15.88 -6.92 -2.46
N GLN A 147 -14.91 -7.74 -2.88
CA GLN A 147 -13.69 -7.30 -3.51
C GLN A 147 -13.74 -7.51 -5.02
N SER A 148 -13.36 -6.48 -5.76
CA SER A 148 -13.12 -6.55 -7.19
C SER A 148 -11.82 -5.83 -7.54
N TYR A 149 -11.20 -6.18 -8.68
CA TYR A 149 -9.99 -5.52 -9.13
C TYR A 149 -10.08 -5.10 -10.60
N GLN A 150 -9.27 -4.12 -10.98
CA GLN A 150 -9.12 -3.67 -12.36
C GLN A 150 -7.64 -3.61 -12.73
N GLU A 151 -7.34 -4.11 -13.92
CA GLU A 151 -6.05 -3.94 -14.58
C GLU A 151 -5.94 -2.50 -15.10
N THR A 152 -4.89 -1.78 -14.72
CA THR A 152 -4.72 -0.38 -15.13
C THR A 152 -4.03 -0.23 -16.48
N GLY A 153 -3.43 -1.32 -17.00
CA GLY A 153 -2.61 -1.33 -18.20
C GLY A 153 -1.17 -0.80 -18.00
N TYR A 154 -0.88 -0.17 -16.86
CA TYR A 154 0.47 0.30 -16.55
C TYR A 154 1.36 -0.84 -16.11
N THR A 155 2.54 -0.96 -16.73
CA THR A 155 3.57 -1.92 -16.33
C THR A 155 4.85 -1.21 -15.94
N VAL A 156 5.60 -1.84 -15.04
CA VAL A 156 6.86 -1.33 -14.52
C VAL A 156 7.89 -2.44 -14.49
N THR A 157 9.06 -2.14 -15.03
CA THR A 157 10.24 -3.00 -15.00
C THR A 157 11.31 -2.37 -14.14
N SER A 158 12.22 -3.18 -13.62
CA SER A 158 13.38 -2.68 -12.88
C SER A 158 14.14 -1.62 -13.70
N TRP A 159 14.41 -0.48 -13.06
CA TRP A 159 15.34 0.57 -13.53
C TRP A 159 15.02 1.29 -14.84
N GLY A 160 13.77 1.68 -15.05
CA GLY A 160 13.42 2.72 -16.01
C GLY A 160 11.95 2.68 -16.39
N ASN A 161 11.25 3.81 -16.23
CA ASN A 161 9.92 4.02 -16.79
C ASN A 161 9.96 3.77 -18.31
N LYS A 162 9.44 2.64 -18.76
CA LYS A 162 8.83 2.56 -20.08
C LYS A 162 7.38 2.97 -19.93
N ASN A 163 7.10 4.26 -20.12
CA ASN A 163 5.75 4.73 -20.36
C ASN A 163 5.33 4.26 -21.76
N GLU A 164 4.97 2.99 -21.92
CA GLU A 164 4.29 2.51 -23.12
C GLU A 164 2.79 2.50 -22.81
N LYS A 165 2.05 3.42 -23.45
CA LYS A 165 0.58 3.44 -23.51
C LYS A 165 0.09 2.49 -24.60
#